data_AF-A0A968KWG2-F1
#
_entry.id   AF-A0A968KWG2-F1
#
_cell.length_a   1.000
_cell.length_b   1.000
_cell.length_c   1.000
_cell.angle_alpha   90.00
_cell.angle_beta   90.00
_cell.angle_gamma   90.00
#
_symmetry.space_group_name_H-M   'P 1'
#
loop_
_entity.id
_entity.type
_entity.pdbx_description
1 polymer ?
#
loop_
_entity_poly.entity_id
_entity_poly.type
_entity_poly.pdbx_seq_one_letter_code
_entity_poly.pdbx_strand_id
1 'polypeptide(L)' 'MYDYIIIGAGVVGAFIAKELSHYDVKVLVLDKENDFANQTTMANSAIIHSG' A
#
# COMPACT_ATOMS: atom_id res chain seq x y z
N MET A 1 13.48 -13.70 -7.05
CA MET A 1 14.01 -12.33 -7.15
C MET A 1 12.85 -11.42 -7.52
N TYR A 2 12.71 -10.28 -6.84
CA TYR A 2 11.68 -9.27 -7.07
C TYR A 2 12.35 -8.04 -7.68
N ASP A 3 11.64 -7.33 -8.57
CA ASP A 3 12.12 -6.09 -9.19
C ASP A 3 11.96 -4.92 -8.22
N TYR A 4 10.88 -4.94 -7.42
CA TYR A 4 10.58 -3.92 -6.41
C TYR A 4 10.11 -4.55 -5.10
N ILE A 5 10.53 -3.94 -3.99
CA ILE A 5 10.01 -4.24 -2.65
C ILE A 5 9.41 -2.96 -2.09
N ILE A 6 8.14 -3.02 -1.68
CA ILE A 6 7.42 -1.95 -1.01
C ILE A 6 7.31 -2.30 0.47
N ILE A 7 7.75 -1.39 1.34
CA ILE A 7 7.65 -1.53 2.79
C ILE A 7 6.52 -0.62 3.29
N GLY A 8 5.47 -1.23 3.82
CA GLY A 8 4.22 -0.61 4.23
C GLY A 8 3.08 -0.91 3.26
N ALA A 9 2.04 -1.59 3.75
CA ALA A 9 0.78 -1.92 3.08
C ALA A 9 -0.37 -0.97 3.50
N GLY A 10 -0.05 0.28 3.84
CA GLY A 10 -1.01 1.37 3.92
C GLY A 10 -1.44 1.88 2.55
N VAL A 11 -2.31 2.91 2.51
CA VAL A 11 -2.87 3.46 1.27
C VAL A 11 -1.78 3.83 0.26
N VAL A 12 -0.68 4.45 0.71
CA VAL A 12 0.42 4.85 -0.18
C VAL A 12 1.08 3.63 -0.84
N GLY A 13 1.48 2.63 -0.06
CA GLY A 13 2.11 1.42 -0.59
C GLY A 13 1.18 0.63 -1.51
N ALA A 14 -0.11 0.58 -1.17
CA ALA A 14 -1.13 -0.05 -2.02
C ALA A 14 -1.27 0.66 -3.38
N PHE A 15 -1.27 2.00 -3.42
CA PHE A 15 -1.34 2.74 -4.68
C PHE A 15 -0.06 2.63 -5.52
N ILE A 16 1.12 2.54 -4.88
CA ILE A 16 2.37 2.25 -5.60
C ILE A 16 2.33 0.84 -6.20
N ALA A 17 1.92 -0.17 -5.42
CA ALA A 17 1.79 -1.54 -5.92
C ALA A 17 0.76 -1.64 -7.05
N LYS A 18 -0.35 -0.90 -6.96
CA LYS A 18 -1.35 -0.76 -8.02
C LYS A 18 -0.75 -0.15 -9.29
N GLU A 19 0.02 0.92 -9.18
CA GLU A 19 0.63 1.53 -10.37
C GLU A 19 1.63 0.57 -11.03
N LEU A 20 2.44 -0.12 -10.22
CA LEU A 20 3.40 -1.10 -10.72
C LEU A 20 2.73 -2.34 -11.34
N SER A 21 1.48 -2.66 -10.97
CA SER A 21 0.77 -3.80 -11.54
C SER A 21 0.37 -3.63 -13.01
N HIS A 22 0.48 -2.41 -13.55
CA HIS A 22 0.32 -2.14 -14.98
C HIS A 22 1.52 -2.57 -15.82
N TYR A 23 2.63 -2.97 -15.20
CA TYR A 23 3.87 -3.40 -15.86
C TYR A 23 4.13 -4.89 -15.57
N ASP A 24 4.85 -5.57 -16.45
CA ASP A 24 5.27 -6.96 -16.24
C ASP A 24 6.50 -7.02 -15.31
N VAL A 25 6.26 -6.78 -14.02
CA VAL A 25 7.28 -6.74 -12.96
C VAL A 25 6.83 -7.52 -11.73
N LYS A 26 7.78 -8.09 -11.00
CA LYS A 26 7.55 -8.81 -9.75
C LYS A 26 7.70 -7.86 -8.56
N VAL A 27 6.59 -7.58 -7.89
CA VAL A 27 6.54 -6.71 -6.71
C VAL A 27 6.29 -7.53 -5.45
N LEU A 28 7.06 -7.27 -4.39
CA LEU A 28 6.79 -7.76 -3.04
C LEU A 28 6.34 -6.60 -2.16
N VAL A 29 5.18 -6.73 -1.50
CA VAL A 29 4.73 -5.78 -0.48
C VAL A 29 4.88 -6.44 0.89
N LEU A 30 5.52 -5.75 1.83
CA LEU A 30 5.70 -6.20 3.21
C LEU A 30 5.12 -5.17 4.17
N ASP A 31 4.42 -5.62 5.18
CA ASP A 31 4.01 -4.79 6.32
C ASP A 31 4.51 -5.44 7.62
N LYS A 32 4.72 -4.62 8.65
CA LYS A 32 5.04 -5.10 9.99
C LYS A 32 3.79 -5.64 10.69
N GLU A 33 2.62 -5.15 10.31
CA GLU A 33 1.33 -5.55 10.86
C GLU A 33 0.83 -6.85 10.23
N ASN A 34 -0.09 -7.52 10.92
CA ASN A 34 -0.68 -8.78 10.47
C ASN A 34 -1.76 -8.62 9.39
N ASP A 35 -2.19 -7.38 9.11
CA ASP A 35 -3.24 -7.05 8.15
C ASP A 35 -2.90 -5.76 7.38
N PHE A 36 -3.51 -5.59 6.20
CA PHE A 36 -3.31 -4.39 5.39
C PHE A 36 -3.95 -3.17 6.06
N ALA A 37 -3.44 -1.98 5.74
CA ALA A 37 -3.96 -0.71 6.24
C ALA A 37 -4.01 -0.52 7.78
N ASN A 38 -3.45 -1.44 8.57
CA ASN A 38 -3.61 -1.54 10.03
C ASN A 38 -2.83 -0.49 10.85
N GLN A 39 -2.92 0.79 10.46
CA GLN A 39 -2.44 2.00 11.14
C GLN A 39 -3.28 3.20 10.64
N THR A 40 -2.66 4.32 10.22
CA THR A 40 -3.33 5.56 9.76
C THR A 40 -4.33 5.35 8.61
N THR A 41 -4.11 4.35 7.74
CA THR A 41 -5.03 4.08 6.64
C THR A 41 -6.38 3.56 7.12
N MET A 42 -6.43 2.80 8.22
CA MET A 42 -7.67 2.35 8.85
C MET A 42 -8.16 3.35 9.90
N ALA A 43 -7.26 3.95 10.66
CA ALA A 43 -7.56 4.90 11.73
C ALA A 43 -7.74 6.34 11.21
N ASN A 44 -8.72 6.56 10.33
CA ASN A 44 -9.12 7.89 9.86
C ASN A 44 -10.65 8.09 9.96
N SER A 45 -11.14 9.29 9.60
CA SER A 45 -12.56 9.64 9.70
C SER A 45 -13.46 8.97 8.67
N ALA A 46 -12.92 8.17 7.74
CA ALA A 46 -13.63 7.54 6.63
C ALA A 46 -14.39 8.53 5.73
N ILE A 47 -13.90 9.77 5.64
CA ILE A 47 -14.51 10.85 4.87
C ILE A 47 -13.51 11.39 3.85
N ILE A 48 -13.99 11.64 2.64
CA ILE A 48 -13.29 12.47 1.66
C ILE A 48 -13.90 13.87 1.75
N HIS A 49 -13.12 14.87 2.15
CA HIS A 49 -13.56 16.27 2.26
C HIS A 49 -12.61 17.18 1.47
N SER A 50 -13.06 18.40 1.14
CA SER A 50 -12.28 19.42 0.43
C SER A 50 -11.32 20.23 1.30
N GLY A 51 -11.29 19.96 2.60
CA GLY A 51 -10.94 20.93 3.64
C GLY A 51 -12.16 21.23 4.49
#